data_AF-X0VN89-F1
#
_entry.id   AF-X0VN89-F1
#
_cell.length_a   1.000
_cell.length_b   1.000
_cell.length_c   1.000
_cell.angle_alpha   90.00
_cell.angle_beta   90.00
_cell.angle_gamma   90.00
#
_symmetry.space_group_name_H-M   'P 1'
#
loop_
_entity.id
_entity.type
_entity.pdbx_description
1 polymer ?
#
loop_
_entity_poly.entity_id
_entity_poly.type
_entity_poly.pdbx_seq_one_letter_code
_entity_poly.pdbx_strand_id
1 'polypeptide(L)'
;MLAQIGLPEGDAYDLPTSPLTFPDGANYRIEISGIERLSVLHALIDEMDKKDVPVHRLISTVMGSTLLSDEELEEFAQVAHDAKLEVILTPGPRAPWDIGRQVATPEGSLCGIRYRGMKGLIQTVDDILHNIDLGFNGFLVVGEGGLYALNRLREAGKIPKEVVYKLSIFAGHANPAGAKV
;
A
#
# COMPACT_ATOMS: atom_id res chain seq x y z
N MET A 1 12.41 -28.46 14.79
CA MET A 1 11.01 -28.65 14.38
C MET A 1 10.59 -27.65 13.31
N LEU A 2 10.62 -26.33 13.55
CA LEU A 2 10.17 -25.33 12.54
C LEU A 2 11.02 -25.31 11.25
N ALA A 3 12.32 -25.56 11.33
CA ALA A 3 13.18 -25.71 10.14
C ALA A 3 12.75 -26.85 9.22
N GLN A 4 12.12 -27.91 9.75
CA GLN A 4 11.66 -29.07 8.97
C GLN A 4 10.46 -28.71 8.07
N ILE A 5 9.74 -27.63 8.37
CA ILE A 5 8.68 -27.07 7.51
C ILE A 5 9.18 -25.88 6.67
N GLY A 6 10.51 -25.73 6.56
CA GLY A 6 11.18 -24.74 5.72
C GLY A 6 11.17 -23.31 6.27
N LEU A 7 11.00 -23.12 7.58
CA LEU A 7 11.23 -21.81 8.22
C LEU A 7 12.70 -21.65 8.61
N PRO A 8 13.21 -20.40 8.76
CA PRO A 8 14.57 -20.18 9.25
C PRO A 8 14.81 -20.83 10.62
N GLU A 9 16.06 -21.22 10.88
CA GLU A 9 16.47 -21.82 12.16
C GLU A 9 16.48 -20.81 13.32
N GLY A 10 16.59 -19.52 13.01
CA GLY A 10 16.58 -18.40 13.96
C GLY A 10 16.67 -17.04 13.26
N ASP A 11 16.89 -15.99 14.05
CA ASP A 11 17.10 -14.64 13.54
C ASP A 11 18.49 -14.49 12.88
N ALA A 12 18.58 -13.65 11.85
CA ALA A 12 19.78 -13.45 11.05
C ALA A 12 20.81 -12.50 11.71
N TYR A 13 21.39 -12.91 12.84
CA TYR A 13 22.39 -12.12 13.58
C TYR A 13 23.74 -11.98 12.86
N ASP A 14 23.99 -12.79 11.83
CA ASP A 14 25.16 -12.71 10.95
C ASP A 14 25.05 -11.59 9.90
N LEU A 15 23.90 -10.91 9.84
CA LEU A 15 23.64 -9.74 8.97
C LEU A 15 24.07 -9.96 7.51
N PRO A 16 23.57 -11.00 6.83
CA PRO A 16 23.99 -11.31 5.48
C PRO A 16 23.62 -10.18 4.52
N THR A 17 24.51 -9.89 3.57
CA THR A 17 24.22 -8.94 2.49
C THR A 17 23.13 -9.49 1.58
N SER A 18 22.07 -8.70 1.36
CA SER A 18 21.01 -9.05 0.41
C SER A 18 21.59 -9.12 -1.01
N PRO A 19 21.33 -10.20 -1.78
CA PRO A 19 21.71 -10.26 -3.18
C PRO A 19 20.70 -9.54 -4.10
N LEU A 20 19.62 -8.98 -3.55
CA LEU A 20 18.54 -8.34 -4.30
C LEU A 20 18.79 -6.84 -4.46
N THR A 21 18.50 -6.34 -5.67
CA THR A 21 18.51 -4.91 -6.00
C THR A 21 17.19 -4.52 -6.68
N PHE A 22 16.89 -3.23 -6.71
CA PHE A 22 15.84 -2.69 -7.56
C PHE A 22 16.21 -2.84 -9.05
N PRO A 23 15.24 -2.70 -9.98
CA PRO A 23 15.50 -2.85 -11.43
C PRO A 23 16.56 -1.90 -12.00
N ASP A 24 16.81 -0.78 -11.33
CA ASP A 24 17.85 0.21 -11.63
C ASP A 24 19.20 -0.09 -10.96
N GLY A 25 19.31 -1.19 -10.22
CA GLY A 25 20.52 -1.61 -9.50
C GLY A 25 20.68 -1.01 -8.11
N ALA A 26 19.74 -0.18 -7.63
CA ALA A 26 19.83 0.39 -6.30
C ALA A 26 19.64 -0.68 -5.20
N ASN A 27 20.34 -0.54 -4.07
CA ASN A 27 20.18 -1.41 -2.91
C ASN A 27 19.03 -0.96 -1.98
N TYR A 28 18.64 0.32 -2.05
CA TYR A 28 17.55 0.89 -1.26
C TYR A 28 16.88 2.03 -2.02
N ARG A 29 15.66 2.38 -1.60
CA ARG A 29 14.89 3.52 -2.09
C ARG A 29 14.24 4.25 -0.92
N ILE A 30 13.92 5.53 -1.13
CA ILE A 30 13.25 6.36 -0.12
C ILE A 30 11.75 6.42 -0.45
N GLU A 31 10.95 6.05 0.53
CA GLU A 31 9.49 6.15 0.51
C GLU A 31 9.03 7.13 1.58
N ILE A 32 8.11 8.02 1.22
CA ILE A 32 7.44 8.92 2.17
C ILE A 32 5.97 8.56 2.24
N SER A 33 5.45 8.43 3.45
CA SER A 33 4.05 8.07 3.70
C SER A 33 3.26 9.26 4.25
N GLY A 34 1.95 9.27 3.98
CA GLY A 34 1.03 10.29 4.49
C GLY A 34 0.89 11.49 3.54
N ILE A 35 1.03 11.28 2.23
CA ILE A 35 0.79 12.31 1.23
C ILE A 35 -0.70 12.31 0.89
N GLU A 36 -1.47 13.04 1.68
CA GLU A 36 -2.94 12.98 1.65
C GLU A 36 -3.57 13.88 0.58
N ARG A 37 -2.88 14.94 0.14
CA ARG A 37 -3.43 15.97 -0.75
C ARG A 37 -2.36 16.54 -1.66
N LEU A 38 -2.79 17.18 -2.74
CA LEU A 38 -1.91 17.82 -3.72
C LEU A 38 -0.98 18.87 -3.09
N SER A 39 -1.45 19.65 -2.12
CA SER A 39 -0.60 20.63 -1.42
C SER A 39 0.58 19.99 -0.68
N VAL A 40 0.39 18.78 -0.15
CA VAL A 40 1.46 18.02 0.52
C VAL A 40 2.43 17.44 -0.51
N LEU A 41 1.92 16.97 -1.66
CA LEU A 41 2.76 16.51 -2.76
C LEU A 41 3.67 17.63 -3.27
N HIS A 42 3.14 18.83 -3.51
CA HIS A 42 3.95 19.98 -3.91
C HIS A 42 5.01 20.34 -2.89
N ALA A 43 4.66 20.38 -1.59
CA ALA A 43 5.62 20.64 -0.53
C ALA A 43 6.72 19.58 -0.45
N LEU A 44 6.37 18.30 -0.68
CA LEU A 44 7.35 17.22 -0.74
C LEU A 44 8.33 17.41 -1.91
N ILE A 45 7.83 17.70 -3.11
CA ILE A 45 8.67 17.89 -4.30
C ILE A 45 9.59 19.09 -4.11
N ASP A 46 9.06 20.22 -3.61
CA ASP A 46 9.84 21.42 -3.33
C ASP A 46 10.97 21.15 -2.30
N GLU A 47 10.68 20.42 -1.22
CA GLU A 47 11.71 20.06 -0.23
C GLU A 47 12.69 18.99 -0.75
N MET A 48 12.23 18.07 -1.59
CA MET A 48 13.06 17.07 -2.28
C MET A 48 14.13 17.77 -3.13
N ASP A 49 13.70 18.74 -3.95
CA ASP A 49 14.57 19.50 -4.85
C ASP A 49 15.52 20.43 -4.08
N LYS A 50 15.02 21.14 -3.06
CA LYS A 50 15.84 22.03 -2.23
C LYS A 50 16.96 21.32 -1.48
N LYS A 51 16.70 20.08 -1.03
CA LYS A 51 17.66 19.30 -0.25
C LYS A 51 18.51 18.38 -1.10
N ASP A 52 18.21 18.24 -2.38
CA ASP A 52 18.86 17.29 -3.28
C ASP A 52 18.84 15.86 -2.71
N VAL A 53 17.67 15.45 -2.19
CA VAL A 53 17.47 14.12 -1.61
C VAL A 53 16.46 13.36 -2.46
N PRO A 54 16.79 12.20 -3.04
CA PRO A 54 15.88 11.50 -3.93
C PRO A 54 14.73 10.83 -3.17
N VAL A 55 13.48 11.13 -3.53
CA VAL A 55 12.30 10.35 -3.15
C VAL A 55 11.88 9.50 -4.34
N HIS A 56 11.47 8.27 -4.09
CA HIS A 56 11.14 7.32 -5.16
C HIS A 56 9.68 6.89 -5.14
N ARG A 57 9.06 6.88 -3.96
CA ARG A 57 7.71 6.36 -3.77
C ARG A 57 6.94 7.12 -2.70
N LEU A 58 5.65 7.25 -2.93
CA LEU A 58 4.70 7.87 -2.02
C LEU A 58 3.68 6.83 -1.56
N ILE A 59 3.36 6.83 -0.26
CA ILE A 59 2.11 6.25 0.23
C ILE A 59 1.11 7.38 0.40
N SER A 60 0.10 7.38 -0.45
CA SER A 60 -0.84 8.47 -0.58
C SER A 60 -2.24 8.05 -0.11
N THR A 61 -3.04 9.06 0.21
CA THR A 61 -4.46 8.91 0.58
C THR A 61 -4.71 7.85 1.65
N VAL A 62 -3.92 7.80 2.73
CA VAL A 62 -4.14 6.86 3.84
C VAL A 62 -5.48 7.13 4.54
N MET A 63 -6.03 8.34 4.38
CA MET A 63 -7.41 8.65 4.76
C MET A 63 -8.45 8.06 3.79
N GLY A 64 -8.06 7.48 2.66
CA GLY A 64 -8.93 6.92 1.62
C GLY A 64 -8.89 7.76 0.34
N SER A 65 -8.71 7.11 -0.82
CA SER A 65 -8.77 7.76 -2.14
C SER A 65 -10.09 8.48 -2.37
N THR A 66 -11.20 7.90 -1.90
CA THR A 66 -12.55 8.49 -1.99
C THR A 66 -12.75 9.81 -1.23
N LEU A 67 -11.73 10.30 -0.51
CA LEU A 67 -11.76 11.63 0.12
C LEU A 67 -11.44 12.75 -0.88
N LEU A 68 -10.73 12.41 -1.97
CA LEU A 68 -10.41 13.32 -3.06
C LEU A 68 -11.42 13.13 -4.21
N SER A 69 -11.69 14.20 -4.94
CA SER A 69 -12.44 14.08 -6.20
C SER A 69 -11.60 13.44 -7.30
N ASP A 70 -12.25 13.02 -8.38
CA ASP A 70 -11.55 12.47 -9.54
C ASP A 70 -10.58 13.50 -10.13
N GLU A 71 -10.98 14.78 -10.21
CA GLU A 71 -10.11 15.84 -10.69
C GLU A 71 -8.87 16.04 -9.79
N GLU A 72 -9.05 15.97 -8.46
CA GLU A 72 -7.93 16.05 -7.52
C GLU A 72 -6.98 14.85 -7.65
N LEU A 73 -7.51 13.65 -7.92
CA LEU A 73 -6.72 12.44 -8.13
C LEU A 73 -5.97 12.46 -9.47
N GLU A 74 -6.60 12.92 -10.54
CA GLU A 74 -5.98 13.09 -11.85
C GLU A 74 -4.83 14.11 -11.80
N GLU A 75 -5.05 15.26 -11.16
CA GLU A 75 -3.99 16.26 -10.95
C GLU A 75 -2.85 15.70 -10.09
N PHE A 76 -3.18 14.96 -9.03
CA PHE A 76 -2.19 14.28 -8.20
C PHE A 76 -1.35 13.30 -9.00
N ALA A 77 -1.99 12.47 -9.84
CA ALA A 77 -1.30 11.50 -10.69
C ALA A 77 -0.35 12.20 -11.66
N GLN A 78 -0.80 13.27 -12.30
CA GLN A 78 -0.01 14.04 -13.25
C GLN A 78 1.22 14.66 -12.58
N VAL A 79 1.05 15.34 -11.43
CA VAL A 79 2.16 15.97 -10.71
C VAL A 79 3.17 14.93 -10.22
N ALA A 80 2.70 13.81 -9.67
CA ALA A 80 3.59 12.73 -9.23
C ALA A 80 4.35 12.09 -10.39
N HIS A 81 3.68 11.88 -11.53
CA HIS A 81 4.29 11.37 -12.75
C HIS A 81 5.41 12.29 -13.26
N ASP A 82 5.15 13.60 -13.35
CA ASP A 82 6.12 14.58 -13.84
C ASP A 82 7.34 14.68 -12.93
N ALA A 83 7.13 14.52 -11.61
CA ALA A 83 8.19 14.42 -10.62
C ALA A 83 8.87 13.03 -10.56
N LYS A 84 8.43 12.05 -11.38
CA LYS A 84 8.93 10.66 -11.42
C LYS A 84 8.80 9.91 -10.10
N LEU A 85 7.70 10.14 -9.39
CA LEU A 85 7.40 9.52 -8.10
C LEU A 85 6.40 8.36 -8.27
N GLU A 86 6.75 7.17 -7.79
CA GLU A 86 5.82 6.04 -7.74
C GLU A 86 4.71 6.34 -6.71
N VAL A 87 3.45 6.19 -7.06
CA VAL A 87 2.33 6.38 -6.12
C VAL A 87 1.71 5.05 -5.74
N ILE A 88 1.66 4.78 -4.44
CA ILE A 88 0.84 3.72 -3.85
C ILE A 88 -0.35 4.40 -3.18
N LEU A 89 -1.52 4.35 -3.82
CA LEU A 89 -2.77 4.82 -3.22
C LEU A 89 -3.25 3.87 -2.14
N THR A 90 -4.07 4.37 -1.22
CA THR A 90 -4.63 3.57 -0.13
C THR A 90 -6.17 3.55 -0.19
N PRO A 91 -6.77 2.64 -0.98
CA PRO A 91 -8.22 2.59 -1.25
C PRO A 91 -9.06 2.09 -0.07
N GLY A 92 -10.27 2.62 0.05
CA GLY A 92 -11.19 2.37 1.15
C GLY A 92 -12.60 1.98 0.67
N PRO A 93 -13.56 1.83 1.59
CA PRO A 93 -13.50 2.14 3.03
C PRO A 93 -12.86 1.02 3.85
N ARG A 94 -12.15 1.45 4.90
CA ARG A 94 -11.55 0.60 5.94
C ARG A 94 -12.26 0.80 7.27
N ALA A 95 -11.91 0.02 8.31
CA ALA A 95 -12.55 0.10 9.62
C ALA A 95 -12.80 1.53 10.19
N PRO A 96 -11.91 2.54 10.03
CA PRO A 96 -12.17 3.91 10.50
C PRO A 96 -13.33 4.65 9.80
N TRP A 97 -13.63 4.29 8.56
CA TRP A 97 -14.70 4.88 7.74
C TRP A 97 -15.99 4.07 7.77
N ASP A 98 -15.97 2.97 8.49
CA ASP A 98 -17.09 2.07 8.56
C ASP A 98 -18.11 2.52 9.62
N ILE A 99 -19.36 2.09 9.47
CA ILE A 99 -20.46 2.37 10.41
C ILE A 99 -20.31 1.64 11.74
N GLY A 100 -19.42 0.64 11.82
CA GLY A 100 -19.16 -0.14 13.02
C GLY A 100 -18.35 0.65 14.05
N ARG A 101 -18.76 0.61 15.32
CA ARG A 101 -18.04 1.29 16.42
C ARG A 101 -16.91 0.47 17.04
N GLN A 102 -16.66 -0.75 16.55
CA GLN A 102 -15.63 -1.64 17.11
C GLN A 102 -14.26 -0.95 17.19
N VAL A 103 -13.83 -0.29 16.11
CA VAL A 103 -12.52 0.40 16.06
C VAL A 103 -12.34 1.50 17.13
N ALA A 104 -13.44 2.00 17.69
CA ALA A 104 -13.43 3.03 18.73
C ALA A 104 -13.23 2.47 20.16
N THR A 105 -13.26 1.14 20.35
CA THR A 105 -12.97 0.52 21.65
C THR A 105 -11.47 0.16 21.75
N PRO A 106 -10.90 0.08 22.97
CA PRO A 106 -9.52 -0.34 23.16
C PRO A 106 -9.22 -1.68 22.48
N GLU A 107 -10.10 -2.67 22.61
CA GLU A 107 -9.92 -4.01 22.01
C GLU A 107 -10.07 -3.97 20.49
N GLY A 108 -11.05 -3.23 19.97
CA GLY A 108 -11.25 -3.15 18.53
C GLY A 108 -10.18 -2.34 17.80
N SER A 109 -9.49 -1.43 18.48
CA SER A 109 -8.33 -0.73 17.94
C SER A 109 -7.18 -1.69 17.58
N LEU A 110 -7.08 -2.83 18.27
CA LEU A 110 -6.10 -3.89 17.98
C LEU A 110 -6.36 -4.58 16.64
N CYS A 111 -7.60 -4.55 16.13
CA CYS A 111 -7.94 -5.07 14.81
C CYS A 111 -7.44 -4.17 13.67
N GLY A 112 -6.98 -2.96 13.97
CA GLY A 112 -6.43 -2.02 13.01
C GLY A 112 -7.44 -1.58 11.94
N ILE A 113 -6.92 -1.17 10.77
CA ILE A 113 -7.72 -0.61 9.67
C ILE A 113 -8.20 -1.66 8.66
N ARG A 114 -8.46 -2.90 9.10
CA ARG A 114 -8.86 -4.02 8.23
C ARG A 114 -10.19 -3.76 7.52
N TYR A 115 -10.43 -4.45 6.41
CA TYR A 115 -11.74 -4.47 5.73
C TYR A 115 -12.74 -5.27 6.58
N ARG A 116 -13.92 -4.69 6.87
CA ARG A 116 -14.93 -5.38 7.68
C ARG A 116 -16.01 -6.00 6.79
N GLY A 117 -16.09 -7.33 6.84
CA GLY A 117 -17.09 -8.11 6.11
C GLY A 117 -16.98 -7.97 4.59
N MET A 118 -17.87 -8.68 3.87
CA MET A 118 -17.81 -8.69 2.41
C MET A 118 -18.17 -7.35 1.77
N LYS A 119 -19.03 -6.55 2.40
CA LYS A 119 -19.39 -5.22 1.87
C LYS A 119 -18.17 -4.31 1.81
N GLY A 120 -17.39 -4.20 2.89
CA GLY A 120 -16.18 -3.36 2.89
C GLY A 120 -15.13 -3.83 1.90
N LEU A 121 -14.98 -5.15 1.74
CA LEU A 121 -14.08 -5.72 0.74
C LEU A 121 -14.52 -5.40 -0.69
N ILE A 122 -15.81 -5.55 -1.02
CA ILE A 122 -16.36 -5.19 -2.33
C ILE A 122 -16.09 -3.71 -2.63
N GLN A 123 -16.43 -2.82 -1.69
CA GLN A 123 -16.23 -1.39 -1.87
C GLN A 123 -14.75 -1.01 -2.07
N THR A 124 -13.83 -1.69 -1.38
CA THR A 124 -12.39 -1.49 -1.58
C THR A 124 -11.95 -1.94 -2.98
N VAL A 125 -12.48 -3.05 -3.48
CA VAL A 125 -12.19 -3.54 -4.83
C VAL A 125 -12.75 -2.57 -5.88
N ASP A 126 -13.96 -2.07 -5.69
CA ASP A 126 -14.58 -1.09 -6.58
C ASP A 126 -13.75 0.22 -6.63
N ASP A 127 -13.29 0.71 -5.47
CA ASP A 127 -12.40 1.87 -5.37
C ASP A 127 -11.05 1.61 -6.06
N ILE A 128 -10.45 0.42 -5.93
CA ILE A 128 -9.23 0.05 -6.68
C ILE A 128 -9.47 0.11 -8.19
N LEU A 129 -10.57 -0.47 -8.69
CA LEU A 129 -10.88 -0.48 -10.12
C LEU A 129 -11.10 0.94 -10.65
N HIS A 130 -11.81 1.77 -9.89
CA HIS A 130 -11.98 3.19 -10.20
C HIS A 130 -10.64 3.93 -10.32
N ASN A 131 -9.74 3.74 -9.36
CA ASN A 131 -8.42 4.39 -9.41
C ASN A 131 -7.51 3.83 -10.52
N ILE A 132 -7.70 2.57 -10.96
CA ILE A 132 -7.03 2.04 -12.15
C ILE A 132 -7.50 2.79 -13.40
N ASP A 133 -8.80 3.06 -13.52
CA ASP A 133 -9.36 3.83 -14.64
C ASP A 133 -8.84 5.28 -14.66
N LEU A 134 -8.54 5.85 -13.49
CA LEU A 134 -7.85 7.15 -13.33
C LEU A 134 -6.32 7.10 -13.57
N GLY A 135 -5.76 5.94 -13.89
CA GLY A 135 -4.35 5.77 -14.27
C GLY A 135 -3.40 5.35 -13.15
N PHE A 136 -3.90 5.04 -11.95
CA PHE A 136 -3.06 4.54 -10.86
C PHE A 136 -2.79 3.03 -10.98
N ASN A 137 -1.53 2.65 -10.81
CA ASN A 137 -1.08 1.26 -10.90
C ASN A 137 -0.55 0.69 -9.57
N GLY A 138 -0.62 1.44 -8.47
CA GLY A 138 -0.05 1.04 -7.18
C GLY A 138 -1.05 1.16 -6.06
N PHE A 139 -1.29 0.07 -5.32
CA PHE A 139 -2.29 0.05 -4.24
C PHE A 139 -1.76 -0.59 -2.96
N LEU A 140 -2.02 0.09 -1.84
CA LEU A 140 -1.78 -0.43 -0.51
C LEU A 140 -2.93 -1.37 -0.13
N VAL A 141 -2.60 -2.63 0.13
CA VAL A 141 -3.56 -3.67 0.51
C VAL A 141 -3.45 -3.94 1.99
N VAL A 142 -4.58 -3.93 2.69
CA VAL A 142 -4.64 -4.14 4.14
C VAL A 142 -5.05 -5.58 4.43
N GLY A 143 -4.05 -6.39 4.78
CA GLY A 143 -4.27 -7.77 5.20
C GLY A 143 -4.41 -8.79 4.07
N GLU A 144 -4.40 -10.05 4.47
CA GLU A 144 -4.23 -11.21 3.60
C GLU A 144 -5.50 -11.47 2.78
N GLY A 145 -6.68 -11.26 3.38
CA GLY A 145 -7.97 -11.46 2.70
C GLY A 145 -8.17 -10.55 1.48
N GLY A 146 -7.72 -9.29 1.55
CA GLY A 146 -7.74 -8.37 0.42
C GLY A 146 -6.73 -8.77 -0.65
N LEU A 147 -5.51 -9.13 -0.24
CA LEU A 147 -4.47 -9.59 -1.16
C LEU A 147 -4.90 -10.85 -1.92
N TYR A 148 -5.53 -11.81 -1.23
CA TYR A 148 -6.12 -12.98 -1.84
C TYR A 148 -7.16 -12.60 -2.90
N ALA A 149 -8.17 -11.79 -2.55
CA ALA A 149 -9.23 -11.43 -3.47
C ALA A 149 -8.71 -10.71 -4.72
N LEU A 150 -7.80 -9.74 -4.54
CA LEU A 150 -7.19 -8.97 -5.62
C LEU A 150 -6.33 -9.85 -6.53
N ASN A 151 -5.55 -10.78 -5.99
CA ASN A 151 -4.78 -11.73 -6.79
C ASN A 151 -5.70 -12.64 -7.62
N ARG A 152 -6.81 -13.13 -7.05
CA ARG A 152 -7.79 -13.95 -7.78
C ARG A 152 -8.46 -13.16 -8.91
N LEU A 153 -8.73 -11.87 -8.70
CA LEU A 153 -9.25 -10.98 -9.74
C LEU A 153 -8.22 -10.72 -10.85
N ARG A 154 -6.94 -10.55 -10.49
CA ARG A 154 -5.85 -10.45 -11.47
C ARG A 154 -5.73 -11.71 -12.32
N GLU A 155 -5.77 -12.89 -11.71
CA GLU A 155 -5.72 -14.17 -12.43
C GLU A 155 -6.93 -14.36 -13.36
N ALA A 156 -8.09 -13.85 -12.97
CA ALA A 156 -9.30 -13.83 -13.79
C ALA A 156 -9.31 -12.73 -14.88
N GLY A 157 -8.22 -11.95 -15.01
CA GLY A 157 -8.10 -10.88 -16.00
C GLY A 157 -8.95 -9.65 -15.71
N LYS A 158 -9.39 -9.47 -14.45
CA LYS A 158 -10.18 -8.30 -14.02
C LYS A 158 -9.33 -7.14 -13.53
N ILE A 159 -8.09 -7.41 -13.14
CA ILE A 159 -7.10 -6.38 -12.78
C ILE A 159 -5.86 -6.58 -13.67
N PRO A 160 -5.31 -5.51 -14.27
CA PRO A 160 -4.11 -5.61 -15.09
C PRO A 160 -2.91 -6.19 -14.32
N LYS A 161 -1.99 -6.86 -15.03
CA LYS A 161 -0.87 -7.59 -14.42
C LYS A 161 0.22 -6.67 -13.88
N GLU A 162 0.33 -5.49 -14.45
CA GLU A 162 1.24 -4.41 -14.11
C GLU A 162 0.86 -3.70 -12.81
N VAL A 163 -0.37 -3.88 -12.33
CA VAL A 163 -0.78 -3.31 -11.04
C VAL A 163 0.07 -3.90 -9.92
N VAL A 164 0.64 -3.04 -9.10
CA VAL A 164 1.48 -3.38 -7.95
C VAL A 164 0.64 -3.34 -6.69
N TYR A 165 0.62 -4.45 -5.95
CA TYR A 165 0.07 -4.49 -4.60
C TYR A 165 1.20 -4.37 -3.60
N LYS A 166 1.10 -3.38 -2.70
CA LYS A 166 1.95 -3.28 -1.52
C LYS A 166 1.16 -3.74 -0.31
N LEU A 167 1.58 -4.85 0.30
CA LEU A 167 0.95 -5.31 1.53
C LEU A 167 1.34 -4.40 2.70
N SER A 168 0.35 -3.88 3.41
CA SER A 168 0.53 -2.95 4.51
C SER A 168 1.11 -3.63 5.76
N ILE A 169 1.83 -2.87 6.60
CA ILE A 169 2.23 -3.30 7.95
C ILE A 169 1.02 -3.71 8.81
N PHE A 170 -0.19 -3.20 8.51
CA PHE A 170 -1.43 -3.61 9.16
C PHE A 170 -1.83 -5.08 8.88
N ALA A 171 -1.19 -5.75 7.91
CA ALA A 171 -1.25 -7.20 7.78
C ALA A 171 -0.60 -7.93 8.98
N GLY A 172 0.29 -7.27 9.72
CA GLY A 172 0.80 -7.78 11.00
C GLY A 172 1.71 -9.01 10.87
N HIS A 173 2.28 -9.26 9.69
CA HIS A 173 3.28 -10.31 9.51
C HIS A 173 4.52 -10.03 10.35
N ALA A 174 4.65 -10.75 11.47
CA ALA A 174 5.69 -10.53 12.48
C ALA A 174 6.80 -11.60 12.46
N ASN A 175 6.70 -12.59 11.58
CA ASN A 175 7.69 -13.68 11.46
C ASN A 175 7.67 -14.29 10.04
N PRO A 176 8.69 -15.08 9.66
CA PRO A 176 8.77 -15.70 8.34
C PRO A 176 7.61 -16.64 7.98
N ALA A 177 6.92 -17.22 8.96
CA ALA A 177 5.77 -18.07 8.69
C ALA A 177 4.58 -17.24 8.18
N GLY A 178 4.38 -16.05 8.74
CA GLY A 178 3.40 -15.08 8.25
C GLY A 178 3.68 -14.64 6.81
N ALA A 179 4.94 -14.43 6.45
CA ALA A 179 5.29 -14.02 5.08
C ALA A 179 5.08 -15.12 4.01
N LYS A 180 4.81 -16.37 4.42
CA LYS A 180 4.54 -17.49 3.50
C LYS A 180 3.06 -17.67 3.14
N VAL A 181 2.15 -17.05 3.89
CA VAL A 181 0.69 -17.18 3.73
C VAL A 181 0.08 -16.02 2.95
#